data_AF-A0A673L1P7-F1
#
_entry.id   AF-A0A673L1P7-F1
#
_cell.length_a   1.000
_cell.length_b   1.000
_cell.length_c   1.000
_cell.angle_alpha   90.00
_cell.angle_beta   90.00
_cell.angle_gamma   90.00
#
_symmetry.space_group_name_H-M   'P 1'
#
loop_
_entity.id
_entity.type
_entity.pdbx_description
1 polymer ?
#
loop_
_entity_poly.entity_id
_entity_poly.type
_entity_poly.pdbx_seq_one_letter_code
_entity_poly.pdbx_strand_id
1 'polypeptide(L)'
;ECFSLGYVRLSFANILSRFFFFFLSLHYQSKHLLKKFLGLVHKFKLPVFLVDTASLNLLSQDAVLYRDSQLKEPHCSFLCTHRDFTTFALLGNLWKYDAALLDAAAERGLELLEIHGKDPRLISMDDLTAKEIPLHFLFHFNSRLVHVVVLYERSGKYLWHGPLRLRSSMDTTFAPFGKLDFGRHAGAYDRPELILTTLDGLDVRIPKNYSRFLHEHSSSRFLECHCREAKAFYQLYPEDTSTEAMDFRMRAKSLLHLASKVLSVLGVPFWLSSGTCLGWYRQCNIIPYSKDVDLGIWIKDYRHDITQAFQKAGLPLKHKFGKVEDSLELSFQGNDVKLDIFFFYDEGDIVWNGGTQAKSGKKFK
;
A
#
# COMPACT_ATOMS: atom_id res chain seq x y z
N GLU A 1 7.96 23.18 68.59
CA GLU A 1 6.98 23.56 67.56
C GLU A 1 6.99 22.51 66.46
N CYS A 2 5.81 21.98 66.13
CA CYS A 2 5.59 20.87 65.21
C CYS A 2 5.82 21.28 63.74
N PHE A 3 6.50 20.43 62.98
CA PHE A 3 6.12 20.16 61.59
C PHE A 3 6.35 18.67 61.28
N SER A 4 5.25 17.93 61.16
CA SER A 4 5.18 16.55 60.70
C SER A 4 5.06 16.52 59.18
N LEU A 5 5.90 15.73 58.50
CA LEU A 5 5.71 15.38 57.10
C LEU A 5 4.42 14.57 56.95
N GLY A 6 3.46 15.10 56.19
CA GLY A 6 2.28 14.37 55.76
C GLY A 6 2.62 13.39 54.64
N TYR A 7 2.67 12.10 54.97
CA TYR A 7 2.58 11.03 53.98
C TYR A 7 1.19 11.03 53.34
N VAL A 8 1.09 11.51 52.10
CA VAL A 8 -0.12 11.29 51.28
C VAL A 8 -0.11 9.83 50.83
N ARG A 9 -0.83 8.97 51.55
CA ARG A 9 -1.20 7.63 51.08
C ARG A 9 -2.20 7.78 49.92
N LEU A 10 -1.71 7.91 48.70
CA LEU A 10 -2.50 7.64 47.50
C LEU A 10 -2.79 6.13 47.48
N SER A 11 -4.01 5.76 47.84
CA SER A 11 -4.50 4.39 47.75
C SER A 11 -4.34 3.86 46.33
N PHE A 12 -3.67 2.71 46.17
CA PHE A 12 -3.56 1.96 44.91
C PHE A 12 -4.92 1.74 44.23
N ALA A 13 -6.01 1.62 45.01
CA ALA A 13 -7.36 1.47 44.50
C ALA A 13 -7.90 2.75 43.82
N ASN A 14 -7.52 3.95 44.28
CA ASN A 14 -7.90 5.21 43.65
C ASN A 14 -7.16 5.44 42.33
N ILE A 15 -5.92 4.94 42.23
CA ILE A 15 -5.15 4.97 40.97
C ILE A 15 -5.78 4.00 39.99
N LEU A 16 -5.98 2.73 40.37
CA LEU A 16 -6.62 1.71 39.52
C LEU A 16 -8.03 2.12 39.07
N SER A 17 -8.83 2.72 39.95
CA SER A 17 -10.16 3.23 39.60
C SER A 17 -10.08 4.39 38.60
N ARG A 18 -9.21 5.38 38.81
CA ARG A 18 -9.01 6.49 37.85
C ARG A 18 -8.51 6.02 36.50
N PHE A 19 -7.57 5.07 36.47
CA PHE A 19 -7.11 4.44 35.24
C PHE A 19 -8.25 3.69 34.54
N PHE A 20 -9.03 2.90 35.26
CA PHE A 20 -10.17 2.17 34.71
C PHE A 20 -11.25 3.10 34.13
N PHE A 21 -11.60 4.18 34.83
CA PHE A 21 -12.52 5.21 34.34
C PHE A 21 -11.96 5.93 33.09
N PHE A 22 -10.66 6.21 33.06
CA PHE A 22 -10.00 6.83 31.91
C PHE A 22 -10.03 5.91 30.67
N PHE A 23 -9.75 4.62 30.83
CA PHE A 23 -9.85 3.63 29.74
C PHE A 23 -11.28 3.47 29.22
N LEU A 24 -12.28 3.38 30.11
CA LEU A 24 -13.69 3.37 29.73
C LEU A 24 -14.11 4.63 28.97
N SER A 25 -13.64 5.80 29.42
CA SER A 25 -13.87 7.10 28.76
C SER A 25 -13.29 7.12 27.34
N LEU A 26 -12.05 6.64 27.18
CA LEU A 26 -11.36 6.57 25.90
C LEU A 26 -12.04 5.61 24.90
N HIS A 27 -12.52 4.45 25.35
CA HIS A 27 -13.26 3.51 24.50
C HIS A 27 -14.61 4.09 24.08
N TYR A 28 -15.31 4.74 25.01
CA TYR A 28 -16.57 5.41 24.74
C TYR A 28 -16.40 6.53 23.69
N GLN A 29 -15.34 7.34 23.82
CA GLN A 29 -15.02 8.40 22.87
C GLN A 29 -14.73 7.85 21.46
N SER A 30 -13.92 6.79 21.33
CA SER A 30 -13.65 6.16 20.02
C SER A 30 -14.93 5.63 19.38
N LYS A 31 -15.74 4.88 20.13
CA LYS A 31 -17.01 4.34 19.62
C LYS A 31 -17.97 5.45 19.21
N HIS A 32 -18.02 6.55 19.96
CA HIS A 32 -18.86 7.70 19.65
C HIS A 32 -18.42 8.44 18.39
N LEU A 33 -17.10 8.68 18.22
CA LEU A 33 -16.53 9.23 16.99
C LEU A 33 -16.85 8.35 15.78
N LEU A 34 -16.61 7.04 15.88
CA LEU A 34 -16.90 6.10 14.80
C LEU A 34 -18.39 6.07 14.43
N LYS A 35 -19.30 6.13 15.41
CA LYS A 35 -20.75 6.26 15.13
C LYS A 35 -21.08 7.55 14.37
N LYS A 36 -20.51 8.69 14.77
CA LYS A 36 -20.70 9.97 14.05
C LYS A 36 -20.19 9.88 12.61
N PHE A 37 -18.98 9.35 12.43
CA PHE A 37 -18.35 9.17 11.13
C PHE A 37 -19.14 8.20 10.23
N LEU A 38 -19.51 7.02 10.73
CA LEU A 38 -20.29 6.04 9.96
C LEU A 38 -21.70 6.58 9.64
N GLY A 39 -22.26 7.45 10.48
CA GLY A 39 -23.47 8.20 10.18
C GLY A 39 -23.32 9.13 8.96
N LEU A 40 -22.17 9.81 8.83
CA LEU A 40 -21.84 10.59 7.63
C LEU A 40 -21.66 9.69 6.40
N VAL A 41 -20.92 8.58 6.56
CA VAL A 41 -20.74 7.57 5.51
C VAL A 41 -22.08 7.10 4.96
N HIS A 42 -23.05 6.79 5.83
CA HIS A 42 -24.38 6.38 5.42
C HIS A 42 -25.15 7.52 4.73
N LYS A 43 -25.18 8.73 5.32
CA LYS A 43 -25.88 9.91 4.78
C LYS A 43 -25.40 10.25 3.36
N PHE A 44 -24.10 10.25 3.14
CA PHE A 44 -23.46 10.61 1.86
C PHE A 44 -23.13 9.41 0.97
N LYS A 45 -23.53 8.19 1.39
CA LYS A 45 -23.27 6.93 0.68
C LYS A 45 -21.78 6.75 0.32
N LEU A 46 -20.89 7.10 1.23
CA LEU A 46 -19.45 7.06 0.99
C LEU A 46 -18.98 5.59 0.84
N PRO A 47 -18.29 5.22 -0.26
CA PRO A 47 -17.80 3.87 -0.48
C PRO A 47 -16.52 3.60 0.32
N VAL A 48 -16.66 3.52 1.66
CA VAL A 48 -15.54 3.30 2.57
C VAL A 48 -15.43 1.86 3.06
N PHE A 49 -14.23 1.47 3.44
CA PHE A 49 -13.93 0.22 4.12
C PHE A 49 -12.77 0.41 5.09
N LEU A 50 -12.72 -0.40 6.15
CA LEU A 50 -11.70 -0.33 7.19
C LEU A 50 -10.37 -0.88 6.66
N VAL A 51 -9.30 -0.12 6.82
CA VAL A 51 -7.91 -0.50 6.48
C VAL A 51 -6.96 -0.35 7.65
N ASP A 52 -7.53 -0.13 8.84
CA ASP A 52 -6.85 0.04 10.10
C ASP A 52 -5.98 -1.18 10.44
N THR A 53 -4.66 -1.03 10.38
CA THR A 53 -3.77 -2.20 10.48
C THR A 53 -3.85 -2.88 11.85
N ALA A 54 -4.05 -2.13 12.94
CA ALA A 54 -4.21 -2.70 14.27
C ALA A 54 -5.53 -3.49 14.39
N SER A 55 -6.64 -2.92 13.93
CA SER A 55 -7.95 -3.60 13.95
C SER A 55 -7.94 -4.86 13.08
N LEU A 56 -7.36 -4.79 11.87
CA LEU A 56 -7.28 -5.95 10.97
C LEU A 56 -6.35 -7.05 11.52
N ASN A 57 -5.27 -6.69 12.24
CA ASN A 57 -4.41 -7.66 12.93
C ASN A 57 -5.09 -8.33 14.13
N LEU A 58 -6.09 -7.69 14.75
CA LEU A 58 -6.88 -8.34 15.81
C LEU A 58 -7.84 -9.37 15.23
N LEU A 59 -8.36 -9.12 14.02
CA LEU A 59 -9.22 -10.07 13.30
C LEU A 59 -8.48 -11.34 12.85
N SER A 60 -7.16 -11.29 12.70
CA SER A 60 -6.35 -12.48 12.38
C SER A 60 -6.00 -13.33 13.60
N GLN A 61 -6.40 -12.91 14.81
CA GLN A 61 -6.09 -13.61 16.06
C GLN A 61 -7.29 -14.43 16.56
N ASP A 62 -7.22 -15.75 16.42
CA ASP A 62 -8.26 -16.68 16.86
C ASP A 62 -8.63 -16.51 18.35
N ALA A 63 -7.64 -16.21 19.20
CA ALA A 63 -7.86 -15.98 20.63
C ALA A 63 -8.69 -14.72 20.93
N VAL A 64 -8.64 -13.70 20.06
CA VAL A 64 -9.46 -12.48 20.21
C VAL A 64 -10.88 -12.79 19.76
N LEU A 65 -11.06 -13.44 18.61
CA LEU A 65 -12.36 -13.88 18.11
C LEU A 65 -13.08 -14.80 19.10
N TYR A 66 -12.35 -15.75 19.70
CA TYR A 66 -12.89 -16.64 20.71
C TYR A 66 -13.34 -15.88 21.95
N ARG A 67 -12.53 -14.96 22.49
CA ARG A 67 -12.92 -14.14 23.65
C ARG A 67 -14.14 -13.28 23.37
N ASP A 68 -14.19 -12.65 22.20
CA ASP A 68 -15.32 -11.83 21.76
C ASP A 68 -16.62 -12.66 21.72
N SER A 69 -16.55 -13.89 21.19
CA SER A 69 -17.70 -14.82 21.16
C SER A 69 -18.22 -15.25 22.55
N GLN A 70 -17.38 -15.18 23.59
CA GLN A 70 -17.76 -15.56 24.96
C GLN A 70 -18.36 -14.40 25.76
N LEU A 71 -18.16 -13.17 25.32
CA LEU A 71 -18.58 -11.97 26.04
C LEU A 71 -20.03 -11.61 25.69
N LYS A 72 -20.89 -11.61 26.71
CA LYS A 72 -22.33 -11.32 26.56
C LYS A 72 -22.67 -9.83 26.55
N GLU A 73 -21.74 -8.96 26.94
CA GLU A 73 -21.92 -7.51 26.99
C GLU A 73 -21.21 -6.80 25.83
N PRO A 74 -21.73 -5.64 25.37
CA PRO A 74 -21.13 -4.86 24.30
C PRO A 74 -19.78 -4.27 24.73
N HIS A 75 -18.72 -5.00 24.42
CA HIS A 75 -17.34 -4.61 24.63
C HIS A 75 -16.74 -4.10 23.31
N CYS A 76 -15.54 -3.52 23.39
CA CYS A 76 -14.86 -2.99 22.22
C CYS A 76 -13.54 -3.75 22.04
N SER A 77 -13.57 -4.73 21.14
CA SER A 77 -12.52 -5.71 20.89
C SER A 77 -11.62 -5.33 19.73
N PHE A 78 -12.17 -4.70 18.69
CA PHE A 78 -11.48 -4.55 17.41
C PHE A 78 -11.15 -3.10 17.08
N LEU A 79 -12.10 -2.20 17.26
CA LEU A 79 -12.04 -0.80 16.80
C LEU A 79 -11.59 0.18 17.90
N CYS A 80 -11.72 -0.17 19.18
CA CYS A 80 -11.18 0.62 20.29
C CYS A 80 -9.76 0.17 20.67
N THR A 81 -8.86 0.20 19.70
CA THR A 81 -7.44 -0.06 19.97
C THR A 81 -6.86 1.04 20.87
N HIS A 82 -5.68 0.80 21.44
CA HIS A 82 -4.94 1.84 22.20
C HIS A 82 -4.46 3.01 21.34
N ARG A 83 -4.70 2.99 20.03
CA ARG A 83 -4.30 4.06 19.12
C ARG A 83 -5.27 5.23 19.19
N ASP A 84 -4.75 6.41 18.88
CA ASP A 84 -5.51 7.66 18.87
C ASP A 84 -6.33 7.85 17.59
N PHE A 85 -6.20 6.93 16.63
CA PHE A 85 -6.85 7.00 15.34
C PHE A 85 -7.37 5.63 14.86
N THR A 86 -8.38 5.68 14.00
CA THR A 86 -8.86 4.54 13.20
C THR A 86 -8.80 4.91 11.71
N THR A 87 -8.26 4.01 10.87
CA THR A 87 -8.10 4.30 9.44
C THR A 87 -9.12 3.57 8.56
N PHE A 88 -9.79 4.33 7.69
CA PHE A 88 -10.63 3.84 6.60
C PHE A 88 -10.04 4.23 5.25
N ALA A 89 -10.33 3.45 4.22
CA ALA A 89 -10.09 3.83 2.85
C ALA A 89 -11.41 4.20 2.16
N LEU A 90 -11.37 5.24 1.32
CA LEU A 90 -12.48 5.70 0.47
C LEU A 90 -12.17 5.37 -0.98
N LEU A 91 -13.07 4.67 -1.68
CA LEU A 91 -12.91 4.40 -3.12
C LEU A 91 -13.25 5.66 -3.94
N GLY A 92 -12.24 6.44 -4.28
CA GLY A 92 -12.38 7.75 -4.94
C GLY A 92 -13.07 7.70 -6.31
N ASN A 93 -12.96 6.58 -7.03
CA ASN A 93 -13.63 6.42 -8.34
C ASN A 93 -15.13 6.16 -8.24
N LEU A 94 -15.61 5.72 -7.07
CA LEU A 94 -17.03 5.45 -6.81
C LEU A 94 -17.70 6.61 -6.06
N TRP A 95 -16.96 7.69 -5.83
CA TRP A 95 -17.38 8.82 -5.04
C TRP A 95 -17.27 10.11 -5.87
N LYS A 96 -18.23 11.01 -5.66
CA LYS A 96 -18.17 12.38 -6.18
C LYS A 96 -18.01 13.30 -4.98
N TYR A 97 -17.01 14.18 -5.06
CA TYR A 97 -16.78 15.18 -4.03
C TYR A 97 -18.05 16.00 -3.80
N ASP A 98 -18.45 16.10 -2.54
CA ASP A 98 -19.61 16.88 -2.10
C ASP A 98 -19.16 17.81 -0.98
N ALA A 99 -19.17 19.11 -1.26
CA ALA A 99 -18.77 20.13 -0.29
C ALA A 99 -19.67 20.13 0.95
N ALA A 100 -20.93 19.68 0.85
CA ALA A 100 -21.84 19.60 1.99
C ALA A 100 -21.40 18.55 3.04
N LEU A 101 -20.43 17.67 2.71
CA LEU A 101 -19.82 16.78 3.68
C LEU A 101 -19.12 17.56 4.80
N LEU A 102 -18.48 18.70 4.47
CA LEU A 102 -17.79 19.57 5.42
C LEU A 102 -18.79 20.14 6.44
N ASP A 103 -19.86 20.75 5.94
CA ASP A 103 -20.89 21.36 6.79
C ASP A 103 -21.57 20.31 7.66
N ALA A 104 -21.91 19.15 7.09
CA ALA A 104 -22.54 18.06 7.84
C ALA A 104 -21.63 17.42 8.89
N ALA A 105 -20.30 17.46 8.70
CA ALA A 105 -19.33 17.03 9.69
C ALA A 105 -19.24 18.05 10.84
N ALA A 106 -19.16 19.34 10.53
CA ALA A 106 -19.17 20.43 11.50
C ALA A 106 -20.45 20.44 12.34
N GLU A 107 -21.63 20.24 11.73
CA GLU A 107 -22.93 20.09 12.41
C GLU A 107 -22.94 18.92 13.43
N ARG A 108 -22.10 17.90 13.21
CA ARG A 108 -21.92 16.76 14.13
C ARG A 108 -20.81 17.01 15.17
N GLY A 109 -20.24 18.20 15.19
CA GLY A 109 -19.12 18.59 16.03
C GLY A 109 -17.82 17.87 15.68
N LEU A 110 -17.64 17.45 14.42
CA LEU A 110 -16.38 16.91 13.93
C LEU A 110 -15.56 18.03 13.29
N GLU A 111 -14.31 18.16 13.71
CA GLU A 111 -13.33 18.98 13.00
C GLU A 111 -12.79 18.18 11.81
N LEU A 112 -12.65 18.81 10.65
CA LEU A 112 -12.23 18.15 9.43
C LEU A 112 -11.02 18.87 8.81
N LEU A 113 -9.96 18.11 8.56
CA LEU A 113 -8.81 18.53 7.77
C LEU A 113 -8.75 17.73 6.47
N GLU A 114 -8.71 18.45 5.35
CA GLU A 114 -8.53 17.89 4.02
C GLU A 114 -7.11 18.10 3.52
N ILE A 115 -6.49 17.01 3.07
CA ILE A 115 -5.17 17.06 2.45
C ILE A 115 -5.32 16.77 0.97
N HIS A 116 -4.93 17.74 0.16
CA HIS A 116 -4.93 17.66 -1.29
C HIS A 116 -3.53 17.41 -1.83
N GLY A 117 -3.45 16.83 -3.02
CA GLY A 117 -2.21 16.71 -3.76
C GLY A 117 -2.46 16.52 -5.25
N LYS A 118 -1.38 16.49 -6.01
CA LYS A 118 -1.42 16.35 -7.47
C LYS A 118 -2.04 15.02 -7.89
N ASP A 119 -2.96 15.07 -8.86
CA ASP A 119 -3.51 13.87 -9.49
C ASP A 119 -2.46 13.20 -10.40
N PRO A 120 -1.92 12.03 -10.02
CA PRO A 120 -0.88 11.37 -10.81
C PRO A 120 -1.43 10.78 -12.13
N ARG A 121 -2.76 10.70 -12.30
CA ARG A 121 -3.38 10.19 -13.54
C ARG A 121 -3.32 11.21 -14.68
N LEU A 122 -3.11 12.48 -14.35
CA LEU A 122 -3.02 13.59 -15.30
C LEU A 122 -1.57 14.02 -15.56
N ILE A 123 -0.62 13.57 -14.73
CA ILE A 123 0.80 13.86 -14.94
C ILE A 123 1.30 13.07 -16.14
N SER A 124 1.78 13.79 -17.15
CA SER A 124 2.50 13.21 -18.28
C SER A 124 3.82 13.95 -18.52
N MET A 125 4.61 13.45 -19.48
CA MET A 125 5.83 14.11 -19.92
C MET A 125 5.54 15.50 -20.54
N ASP A 126 4.36 15.65 -21.11
CA ASP A 126 3.91 16.86 -21.82
C ASP A 126 3.20 17.83 -20.89
N ASP A 127 2.46 17.32 -19.91
CA ASP A 127 1.69 18.11 -18.95
C ASP A 127 2.06 17.76 -17.50
N LEU A 128 2.80 18.67 -16.86
CA LEU A 128 3.15 18.58 -15.44
C LEU A 128 2.13 19.29 -14.53
N THR A 129 1.10 19.92 -15.12
CA THR A 129 0.04 20.64 -14.40
C THR A 129 -1.05 19.67 -13.96
N ALA A 130 -0.74 18.89 -12.93
CA ALA A 130 -1.73 18.04 -12.30
C ALA A 130 -2.73 18.88 -11.50
N LYS A 131 -4.02 18.68 -11.77
CA LYS A 131 -5.11 19.16 -10.90
C LYS A 131 -4.91 18.59 -9.49
N GLU A 132 -5.22 19.40 -8.47
CA GLU A 132 -5.27 18.91 -7.09
C GLU A 132 -6.53 18.08 -6.85
N ILE A 133 -6.36 16.94 -6.17
CA ILE A 133 -7.41 16.02 -5.75
C ILE A 133 -7.28 15.75 -4.25
N PRO A 134 -8.38 15.44 -3.55
CA PRO A 134 -8.32 15.07 -2.14
C PRO A 134 -7.62 13.72 -1.96
N LEU A 135 -6.60 13.66 -1.13
CA LEU A 135 -5.83 12.44 -0.84
C LEU A 135 -6.16 11.86 0.53
N HIS A 136 -6.40 12.72 1.52
CA HIS A 136 -6.75 12.30 2.87
C HIS A 136 -7.78 13.23 3.50
N PHE A 137 -8.67 12.64 4.31
CA PHE A 137 -9.55 13.37 5.23
C PHE A 137 -9.22 12.94 6.66
N LEU A 138 -9.17 13.89 7.58
CA LEU A 138 -8.89 13.64 8.98
C LEU A 138 -10.06 14.23 9.78
N PHE A 139 -10.90 13.36 10.35
CA PHE A 139 -12.03 13.75 11.19
C PHE A 139 -11.65 13.63 12.66
N HIS A 140 -11.61 14.74 13.37
CA HIS A 140 -11.17 14.81 14.76
C HIS A 140 -12.35 15.07 15.71
N PHE A 141 -12.34 14.39 16.86
CA PHE A 141 -13.30 14.59 17.96
C PHE A 141 -12.70 14.17 19.30
N ASN A 142 -12.66 15.06 20.28
CA ASN A 142 -12.22 14.78 21.66
C ASN A 142 -10.91 13.95 21.72
N SER A 143 -9.85 14.41 21.04
CA SER A 143 -8.53 13.76 20.99
C SER A 143 -8.48 12.40 20.29
N ARG A 144 -9.55 12.02 19.58
CA ARG A 144 -9.60 10.83 18.71
C ARG A 144 -9.76 11.25 17.26
N LEU A 145 -9.26 10.41 16.36
CA LEU A 145 -9.21 10.68 14.93
C LEU A 145 -9.78 9.54 14.09
N VAL A 146 -10.53 9.87 13.04
CA VAL A 146 -10.74 8.97 11.90
C VAL A 146 -9.91 9.48 10.73
N HIS A 147 -8.96 8.67 10.29
CA HIS A 147 -8.16 8.93 9.10
C HIS A 147 -8.81 8.24 7.90
N VAL A 148 -9.22 8.99 6.90
CA VAL A 148 -9.72 8.45 5.63
C VAL A 148 -8.67 8.66 4.55
N VAL A 149 -8.20 7.58 3.95
CA VAL A 149 -7.26 7.58 2.83
C VAL A 149 -8.06 7.41 1.54
N VAL A 150 -7.90 8.30 0.58
CA VAL A 150 -8.60 8.19 -0.70
C VAL A 150 -7.80 7.29 -1.64
N LEU A 151 -8.41 6.19 -2.07
CA LEU A 151 -7.86 5.25 -3.03
C LEU A 151 -8.45 5.50 -4.42
N TYR A 152 -7.58 5.84 -5.37
CA TYR A 152 -7.92 6.06 -6.76
C TYR A 152 -7.49 4.88 -7.62
N GLU A 153 -8.38 4.38 -8.48
CA GLU A 153 -8.03 3.38 -9.47
C GLU A 153 -7.19 3.99 -10.59
N ARG A 154 -6.09 3.31 -10.93
CA ARG A 154 -5.17 3.68 -12.02
C ARG A 154 -5.22 2.66 -13.17
N SER A 155 -4.57 3.01 -14.28
CA SER A 155 -4.38 2.11 -15.43
C SER A 155 -3.71 0.81 -14.95
N GLY A 156 -4.36 -0.32 -15.17
CA GLY A 156 -3.95 -1.62 -14.62
C GLY A 156 -4.85 -2.18 -13.52
N LYS A 157 -5.93 -1.47 -13.13
CA LYS A 157 -6.96 -1.92 -12.18
C LYS A 157 -6.47 -2.12 -10.73
N TYR A 158 -5.39 -1.45 -10.36
CA TYR A 158 -4.93 -1.35 -8.97
C TYR A 158 -5.42 -0.03 -8.35
N LEU A 159 -5.44 0.01 -7.01
CA LEU A 159 -5.81 1.16 -6.20
C LEU A 159 -4.55 1.89 -5.73
N TRP A 160 -4.51 3.20 -5.87
CA TRP A 160 -3.39 4.06 -5.49
C TRP A 160 -3.83 5.08 -4.45
N HIS A 161 -2.99 5.35 -3.44
CA HIS A 161 -3.12 6.54 -2.59
C HIS A 161 -1.85 7.39 -2.67
N GLY A 162 -2.03 8.70 -2.48
CA GLY A 162 -0.94 9.65 -2.44
C GLY A 162 -0.33 9.81 -1.04
N PRO A 163 0.84 10.47 -0.95
CA PRO A 163 1.42 10.82 0.33
C PRO A 163 0.65 11.99 0.97
N LEU A 164 0.69 12.05 2.30
CA LEU A 164 0.19 13.17 3.08
C LEU A 164 1.30 14.21 3.22
N ARG A 165 1.11 15.40 2.64
CA ARG A 165 2.04 16.52 2.72
C ARG A 165 1.35 17.74 3.32
N LEU A 166 1.81 18.15 4.50
CA LEU A 166 1.31 19.36 5.16
C LEU A 166 1.88 20.59 4.49
N ARG A 167 1.03 21.60 4.29
CA ARG A 167 1.46 22.95 3.89
C ARG A 167 1.98 23.68 5.12
N SER A 168 2.85 24.68 4.93
CA SER A 168 3.48 25.44 6.03
C SER A 168 2.48 26.12 6.96
N SER A 169 1.27 26.44 6.49
CA SER A 169 0.21 27.08 7.26
C SER A 169 -0.69 26.10 8.04
N MET A 170 -0.48 24.78 7.91
CA MET A 170 -1.34 23.77 8.54
C MET A 170 -0.91 23.48 9.97
N ASP A 171 -1.90 23.23 10.84
CA ASP A 171 -1.65 22.84 12.23
C ASP A 171 -1.08 21.42 12.31
N THR A 172 0.20 21.33 12.67
CA THR A 172 0.92 20.05 12.85
C THR A 172 0.45 19.26 14.07
N THR A 173 -0.31 19.88 14.98
CA THR A 173 -0.83 19.24 16.20
C THR A 173 -2.22 18.61 16.01
N PHE A 174 -2.87 18.85 14.86
CA PHE A 174 -4.21 18.33 14.54
C PHE A 174 -4.31 16.81 14.60
N ALA A 175 -3.23 16.11 14.24
CA ALA A 175 -3.18 14.65 14.24
C ALA A 175 -1.76 14.15 14.56
N PRO A 176 -1.63 12.91 15.07
CA PRO A 176 -0.32 12.27 15.25
C PRO A 176 0.25 11.80 13.90
N PHE A 177 0.55 12.72 12.97
CA PHE A 177 0.89 12.42 11.57
C PHE A 177 1.99 11.37 11.40
N GLY A 178 3.01 11.38 12.27
CA GLY A 178 4.12 10.41 12.25
C GLY A 178 3.74 8.98 12.65
N LYS A 179 2.57 8.79 13.28
CA LYS A 179 2.05 7.48 13.70
C LYS A 179 1.02 6.88 12.72
N LEU A 180 0.54 7.65 11.74
CA LEU A 180 -0.48 7.18 10.81
C LEU A 180 0.07 6.03 9.94
N ASP A 181 -0.75 5.00 9.72
CA ASP A 181 -0.39 3.84 8.89
C ASP A 181 -0.20 4.23 7.41
N PHE A 182 -0.83 5.33 6.97
CA PHE A 182 -0.81 5.81 5.60
C PHE A 182 -0.37 7.28 5.53
N GLY A 183 0.19 7.68 4.39
CA GLY A 183 0.58 9.06 4.09
C GLY A 183 2.08 9.34 4.12
N ARG A 184 2.91 8.48 4.73
CA ARG A 184 4.39 8.64 4.69
C ARG A 184 4.92 8.61 3.25
N HIS A 185 4.38 7.68 2.46
CA HIS A 185 4.67 7.46 1.05
C HIS A 185 3.37 7.23 0.29
N ALA A 186 3.40 7.41 -1.03
CA ALA A 186 2.36 6.86 -1.89
C ALA A 186 2.37 5.33 -1.82
N GLY A 187 1.24 4.70 -2.09
CA GLY A 187 1.19 3.25 -2.19
C GLY A 187 0.16 2.73 -3.18
N ALA A 188 0.35 1.49 -3.59
CA ALA A 188 -0.51 0.78 -4.54
C ALA A 188 -0.93 -0.57 -3.97
N TYR A 189 -2.17 -0.95 -4.28
CA TYR A 189 -2.81 -2.17 -3.81
C TYR A 189 -3.61 -2.82 -4.94
N ASP A 190 -3.62 -4.15 -4.98
CA ASP A 190 -4.65 -4.91 -5.66
C ASP A 190 -6.03 -4.49 -5.15
N ARG A 191 -7.05 -4.58 -6.01
CA ARG A 191 -8.43 -4.34 -5.59
C ARG A 191 -8.89 -5.46 -4.67
N PRO A 192 -9.17 -5.20 -3.37
CA PRO A 192 -9.66 -6.23 -2.47
C PRO A 192 -11.13 -6.55 -2.76
N GLU A 193 -11.51 -7.82 -2.59
CA GLU A 193 -12.91 -8.18 -2.38
C GLU A 193 -13.33 -7.70 -0.99
N LEU A 194 -14.44 -6.99 -0.90
CA LEU A 194 -14.94 -6.43 0.37
C LEU A 194 -16.14 -7.22 0.88
N ILE A 195 -16.19 -7.42 2.19
CA ILE A 195 -17.34 -8.01 2.90
C ILE A 195 -17.89 -7.03 3.93
N LEU A 196 -19.20 -7.05 4.14
CA LEU A 196 -19.84 -6.33 5.24
C LEU A 196 -19.84 -7.23 6.48
N THR A 197 -19.39 -6.69 7.61
CA THR A 197 -19.39 -7.37 8.91
C THR A 197 -19.75 -6.38 10.01
N THR A 198 -20.03 -6.88 11.22
CA THR A 198 -20.28 -6.06 12.40
C THR A 198 -19.09 -6.22 13.36
N LEU A 199 -18.38 -5.12 13.63
CA LEU A 199 -17.29 -5.07 14.62
C LEU A 199 -17.68 -4.13 15.76
N ASP A 200 -17.60 -4.59 17.01
CA ASP A 200 -17.97 -3.82 18.21
C ASP A 200 -19.39 -3.21 18.16
N GLY A 201 -20.31 -3.86 17.44
CA GLY A 201 -21.67 -3.40 17.21
C GLY A 201 -21.80 -2.29 16.16
N LEU A 202 -20.81 -2.13 15.29
CA LEU A 202 -20.81 -1.20 14.15
C LEU A 202 -20.65 -1.96 12.85
N ASP A 203 -21.53 -1.68 11.89
CA ASP A 203 -21.44 -2.27 10.56
C ASP A 203 -20.32 -1.60 9.76
N VAL A 204 -19.35 -2.41 9.35
CA VAL A 204 -18.15 -1.97 8.65
C VAL A 204 -17.83 -2.90 7.49
N ARG A 205 -17.35 -2.32 6.39
CA ARG A 205 -16.78 -3.10 5.29
C ARG A 205 -15.31 -3.38 5.58
N ILE A 206 -14.84 -4.60 5.32
CA ILE A 206 -13.43 -4.99 5.46
C ILE A 206 -12.96 -5.77 4.22
N PRO A 207 -11.65 -5.83 3.95
CA PRO A 207 -11.09 -6.77 2.99
C PRO A 207 -11.40 -8.21 3.43
N LYS A 208 -11.94 -9.02 2.51
CA LYS A 208 -12.26 -10.44 2.76
C LYS A 208 -11.03 -11.25 3.19
N ASN A 209 -9.87 -10.94 2.60
CA ASN A 209 -8.58 -11.52 2.97
C ASN A 209 -7.70 -10.45 3.63
N TYR A 210 -8.00 -10.14 4.89
CA TYR A 210 -7.28 -9.12 5.66
C TYR A 210 -5.80 -9.46 5.87
N SER A 211 -5.43 -10.74 6.00
CA SER A 211 -4.02 -11.17 6.13
C SER A 211 -3.21 -10.85 4.87
N ARG A 212 -3.77 -11.11 3.68
CA ARG A 212 -3.14 -10.70 2.41
C ARG A 212 -3.02 -9.19 2.32
N PHE A 213 -4.07 -8.45 2.68
CA PHE A 213 -4.05 -6.99 2.65
C PHE A 213 -2.96 -6.41 3.58
N LEU A 214 -2.81 -6.96 4.78
CA LEU A 214 -1.76 -6.56 5.74
C LEU A 214 -0.35 -6.86 5.21
N HIS A 215 -0.16 -8.02 4.58
CA HIS A 215 1.11 -8.35 3.94
C HIS A 215 1.43 -7.37 2.80
N GLU A 216 0.47 -7.13 1.91
CA GLU A 216 0.60 -6.18 0.80
C GLU A 216 0.88 -4.76 1.29
N HIS A 217 0.22 -4.31 2.37
CA HIS A 217 0.46 -3.01 2.99
C HIS A 217 1.94 -2.80 3.33
N SER A 218 2.62 -3.81 3.88
CA SER A 218 4.03 -3.73 4.25
C SER A 218 4.99 -3.51 3.07
N SER A 219 4.57 -3.90 1.86
CA SER A 219 5.33 -3.77 0.61
C SER A 219 4.66 -2.84 -0.41
N SER A 220 3.65 -2.06 0.00
CA SER A 220 2.78 -1.29 -0.89
C SER A 220 3.41 -0.01 -1.44
N ARG A 221 4.63 0.35 -1.03
CA ARG A 221 5.26 1.63 -1.40
C ARG A 221 5.30 1.77 -2.92
N PHE A 222 4.63 2.80 -3.41
CA PHE A 222 4.59 3.10 -4.83
C PHE A 222 5.67 4.11 -5.21
N LEU A 223 6.48 3.75 -6.20
CA LEU A 223 7.47 4.64 -6.80
C LEU A 223 6.90 5.15 -8.12
N GLU A 224 6.63 6.45 -8.18
CA GLU A 224 6.23 7.10 -9.42
C GLU A 224 7.44 7.31 -10.31
N CYS A 225 7.23 7.31 -11.63
CA CYS A 225 8.31 7.70 -12.50
C CYS A 225 8.68 9.18 -12.34
N HIS A 226 9.96 9.47 -12.47
CA HIS A 226 10.54 10.80 -12.43
C HIS A 226 10.37 11.51 -13.79
N CYS A 227 9.13 11.94 -14.10
CA CYS A 227 8.79 12.54 -15.41
C CYS A 227 9.61 13.80 -15.75
N ARG A 228 10.04 14.58 -14.74
CA ARG A 228 10.86 15.79 -14.97
C ARG A 228 12.25 15.40 -15.46
N GLU A 229 12.88 14.43 -14.80
CA GLU A 229 14.20 13.91 -15.13
C GLU A 229 14.17 13.18 -16.48
N ALA A 230 13.13 12.39 -16.73
CA ALA A 230 12.91 11.77 -18.03
C ALA A 230 12.74 12.83 -19.13
N LYS A 231 12.03 13.94 -18.87
CA LYS A 231 11.88 15.04 -19.84
C LYS A 231 13.23 15.68 -20.17
N ALA A 232 14.07 15.91 -19.16
CA ALA A 232 15.43 16.40 -19.38
C ALA A 232 16.28 15.40 -20.17
N PHE A 233 16.13 14.10 -19.93
CA PHE A 233 16.79 13.06 -20.71
C PHE A 233 16.40 13.12 -22.19
N TYR A 234 15.11 13.18 -22.50
CA TYR A 234 14.64 13.23 -23.89
C TYR A 234 14.97 14.54 -24.62
N GLN A 235 15.27 15.63 -23.91
CA GLN A 235 15.79 16.86 -24.52
C GLN A 235 17.20 16.68 -25.10
N LEU A 236 18.01 15.80 -24.50
CA LEU A 236 19.38 15.51 -24.96
C LEU A 236 19.43 14.29 -25.90
N TYR A 237 18.55 13.31 -25.66
CA TYR A 237 18.48 12.06 -26.40
C TYR A 237 17.04 11.87 -26.89
N PRO A 238 16.69 12.40 -28.08
CA PRO A 238 15.33 12.33 -28.61
C PRO A 238 14.77 10.91 -28.59
N GLU A 239 13.48 10.78 -28.29
CA GLU A 239 12.82 9.49 -28.26
C GLU A 239 12.85 8.83 -29.64
N ASP A 240 13.29 7.57 -29.70
CA ASP A 240 13.15 6.75 -30.89
C ASP A 240 11.67 6.38 -31.08
N THR A 241 11.05 6.99 -32.09
CA THR A 241 9.65 6.82 -32.47
C THR A 241 9.49 5.95 -33.72
N SER A 242 10.52 5.19 -34.11
CA SER A 242 10.38 4.24 -35.22
C SER A 242 9.31 3.19 -34.91
N THR A 243 8.69 2.64 -35.96
CA THR A 243 7.69 1.57 -35.82
C THR A 243 8.26 0.39 -35.03
N GLU A 244 9.50 0.00 -35.30
CA GLU A 244 10.19 -1.10 -34.63
C GLU A 244 10.37 -0.84 -33.13
N ALA A 245 10.73 0.40 -32.76
CA ALA A 245 10.88 0.81 -31.37
C ALA A 245 9.55 0.82 -30.63
N MET A 246 8.50 1.36 -31.26
CA MET A 246 7.13 1.38 -30.69
C MET A 246 6.58 -0.04 -30.51
N ASP A 247 6.75 -0.89 -31.52
CA ASP A 247 6.35 -2.28 -31.53
C ASP A 247 7.05 -3.11 -30.45
N PHE A 248 8.37 -2.94 -30.32
CA PHE A 248 9.13 -3.62 -29.26
C PHE A 248 8.61 -3.21 -27.88
N ARG A 249 8.43 -1.90 -27.62
CA ARG A 249 7.91 -1.42 -26.33
C ARG A 249 6.52 -1.97 -26.03
N MET A 250 5.64 -2.07 -27.03
CA MET A 250 4.31 -2.64 -26.88
C MET A 250 4.37 -4.12 -26.47
N ARG A 251 5.18 -4.92 -27.17
CA ARG A 251 5.36 -6.35 -26.89
C ARG A 251 6.02 -6.57 -25.53
N ALA A 252 7.06 -5.80 -25.21
CA ALA A 252 7.76 -5.83 -23.94
C ALA A 252 6.83 -5.49 -22.75
N LYS A 253 6.00 -4.44 -22.86
CA LYS A 253 4.97 -4.12 -21.83
C LYS A 253 3.95 -5.24 -21.67
N SER A 254 3.51 -5.84 -22.77
CA SER A 254 2.56 -6.97 -22.74
C SER A 254 3.17 -8.21 -22.07
N LEU A 255 4.45 -8.50 -22.35
CA LEU A 255 5.20 -9.59 -21.75
C LEU A 255 5.41 -9.37 -20.24
N LEU A 256 5.79 -8.16 -19.82
CA LEU A 256 5.92 -7.79 -18.40
C LEU A 256 4.58 -7.90 -17.67
N HIS A 257 3.48 -7.50 -18.30
CA HIS A 257 2.13 -7.64 -17.72
C HIS A 257 1.74 -9.11 -17.52
N LEU A 258 2.04 -9.97 -18.50
CA LEU A 258 1.79 -11.40 -18.39
C LEU A 258 2.67 -12.03 -17.29
N ALA A 259 3.97 -11.72 -17.26
CA ALA A 259 4.90 -12.19 -16.24
C ALA A 259 4.45 -11.77 -14.84
N SER A 260 4.04 -10.51 -14.67
CA SER A 260 3.48 -9.98 -13.43
C SER A 260 2.27 -10.80 -12.97
N LYS A 261 1.30 -11.08 -13.85
CA LYS A 261 0.14 -11.91 -13.51
C LYS A 261 0.53 -13.32 -13.05
N VAL A 262 1.47 -13.96 -13.75
CA VAL A 262 1.93 -15.32 -13.40
C VAL A 262 2.58 -15.32 -12.02
N LEU A 263 3.51 -14.39 -11.77
CA LEU A 263 4.21 -14.29 -10.49
C LEU A 263 3.27 -13.91 -9.34
N SER A 264 2.31 -13.00 -9.57
CA SER A 264 1.29 -12.63 -8.58
C SER A 264 0.39 -13.80 -8.19
N VAL A 265 0.01 -14.68 -9.13
CA VAL A 265 -0.76 -15.90 -8.82
C VAL A 265 0.07 -16.88 -7.98
N LEU A 266 1.38 -16.97 -8.22
CA LEU A 266 2.28 -17.79 -7.42
C LEU A 266 2.62 -17.18 -6.05
N GLY A 267 2.31 -15.90 -5.85
CA GLY A 267 2.70 -15.15 -4.66
C GLY A 267 4.21 -14.91 -4.58
N VAL A 268 4.89 -14.76 -5.73
CA VAL A 268 6.35 -14.55 -5.79
C VAL A 268 6.62 -13.06 -5.99
N PRO A 269 7.24 -12.37 -5.02
CA PRO A 269 7.66 -10.98 -5.19
C PRO A 269 8.75 -10.85 -6.26
N PHE A 270 8.71 -9.77 -7.03
CA PHE A 270 9.67 -9.49 -8.08
C PHE A 270 9.85 -7.99 -8.29
N TRP A 271 10.91 -7.60 -8.99
CA TRP A 271 11.18 -6.22 -9.38
C TRP A 271 11.72 -6.14 -10.82
N LEU A 272 11.71 -4.94 -11.41
CA LEU A 272 12.39 -4.70 -12.68
C LEU A 272 13.91 -4.75 -12.45
N SER A 273 14.65 -5.46 -13.30
CA SER A 273 16.10 -5.56 -13.21
C SER A 273 16.81 -4.96 -14.43
N SER A 274 18.13 -4.84 -14.36
CA SER A 274 19.03 -4.56 -15.50
C SER A 274 18.55 -3.40 -16.41
N GLY A 275 18.55 -3.60 -17.73
CA GLY A 275 18.18 -2.57 -18.71
C GLY A 275 16.71 -2.15 -18.60
N THR A 276 15.85 -3.07 -18.15
CA THR A 276 14.43 -2.81 -17.94
C THR A 276 14.21 -1.82 -16.79
N CYS A 277 14.91 -2.01 -15.67
CA CYS A 277 14.90 -1.09 -14.53
C CYS A 277 15.48 0.28 -14.92
N LEU A 278 16.61 0.28 -15.62
CA LEU A 278 17.25 1.52 -16.09
C LEU A 278 16.32 2.33 -17.01
N GLY A 279 15.62 1.67 -17.93
CA GLY A 279 14.64 2.34 -18.80
C GLY A 279 13.55 3.03 -18.00
N TRP A 280 12.93 2.31 -17.07
CA TRP A 280 11.91 2.88 -16.19
C TRP A 280 12.46 4.07 -15.38
N TYR A 281 13.61 3.91 -14.73
CA TYR A 281 14.20 4.93 -13.87
C TYR A 281 14.64 6.19 -14.62
N ARG A 282 15.34 6.02 -15.76
CA ARG A 282 15.96 7.12 -16.50
C ARG A 282 14.98 7.88 -17.38
N GLN A 283 14.05 7.16 -18.02
CA GLN A 283 13.31 7.69 -19.17
C GLN A 283 11.82 7.29 -19.16
N CYS A 284 11.29 6.83 -18.02
CA CYS A 284 9.89 6.43 -17.83
C CYS A 284 9.36 5.44 -18.88
N ASN A 285 10.24 4.67 -19.52
CA ASN A 285 9.85 3.83 -20.65
C ASN A 285 10.85 2.68 -20.84
N ILE A 286 10.51 1.70 -21.67
CA ILE A 286 11.42 0.61 -22.02
C ILE A 286 12.43 1.12 -23.05
N ILE A 287 13.71 0.76 -22.88
CA ILE A 287 14.78 1.07 -23.84
C ILE A 287 14.54 0.24 -25.11
N PRO A 288 14.26 0.86 -26.27
CA PRO A 288 13.72 0.15 -27.43
C PRO A 288 14.69 -0.83 -28.09
N TYR A 289 15.99 -0.65 -27.90
CA TYR A 289 17.05 -1.49 -28.49
C TYR A 289 17.63 -2.53 -27.51
N SER A 290 17.03 -2.72 -26.33
CA SER A 290 17.45 -3.75 -25.35
C SER A 290 17.20 -5.18 -25.85
N LYS A 291 16.14 -5.40 -26.65
CA LYS A 291 15.71 -6.69 -27.24
C LYS A 291 15.13 -7.72 -26.26
N ASP A 292 15.25 -7.50 -24.96
CA ASP A 292 14.66 -8.32 -23.90
C ASP A 292 14.09 -7.47 -22.76
N VAL A 293 13.45 -8.16 -21.81
CA VAL A 293 13.02 -7.58 -20.53
C VAL A 293 13.51 -8.44 -19.37
N ASP A 294 13.84 -7.79 -18.27
CA ASP A 294 14.53 -8.40 -17.13
C ASP A 294 13.72 -8.20 -15.85
N LEU A 295 13.53 -9.28 -15.11
CA LEU A 295 13.00 -9.26 -13.76
C LEU A 295 14.03 -9.80 -12.77
N GLY A 296 13.98 -9.29 -11.55
CA GLY A 296 14.69 -9.83 -10.40
C GLY A 296 13.74 -10.53 -9.45
N ILE A 297 14.18 -11.66 -8.88
CA ILE A 297 13.47 -12.39 -7.83
C ILE A 297 14.49 -12.76 -6.74
N TRP A 298 14.09 -12.68 -5.47
CA TRP A 298 14.95 -13.21 -4.41
C TRP A 298 15.02 -14.73 -4.50
N ILE A 299 16.21 -15.32 -4.35
CA ILE A 299 16.32 -16.78 -4.41
C ILE A 299 15.53 -17.48 -3.30
N LYS A 300 15.39 -16.85 -2.12
CA LYS A 300 14.53 -17.34 -1.03
C LYS A 300 13.04 -17.42 -1.39
N ASP A 301 12.62 -16.65 -2.40
CA ASP A 301 11.24 -16.64 -2.92
C ASP A 301 11.10 -17.54 -4.17
N TYR A 302 12.16 -18.26 -4.56
CA TYR A 302 12.10 -19.23 -5.66
C TYR A 302 11.07 -20.33 -5.36
N ARG A 303 10.25 -20.64 -6.38
CA ARG A 303 9.38 -21.82 -6.38
C ARG A 303 9.70 -22.72 -7.56
N HIS A 304 9.69 -24.02 -7.31
CA HIS A 304 9.94 -25.04 -8.33
C HIS A 304 8.89 -25.04 -9.47
N ASP A 305 7.69 -24.50 -9.22
CA ASP A 305 6.58 -24.45 -10.17
C ASP A 305 6.58 -23.19 -11.07
N ILE A 306 7.52 -22.25 -10.89
CA ILE A 306 7.65 -21.04 -11.74
C ILE A 306 7.70 -21.42 -13.21
N THR A 307 8.59 -22.34 -13.60
CA THR A 307 8.75 -22.74 -15.00
C THR A 307 7.46 -23.28 -15.60
N GLN A 308 6.75 -24.14 -14.85
CA GLN A 308 5.49 -24.72 -15.32
C GLN A 308 4.39 -23.66 -15.45
N ALA A 309 4.34 -22.70 -14.52
CA ALA A 309 3.35 -21.62 -14.54
C ALA A 309 3.54 -20.71 -15.76
N PHE A 310 4.78 -20.32 -16.07
CA PHE A 310 5.09 -19.56 -17.27
C PHE A 310 4.76 -20.33 -18.56
N GLN A 311 5.11 -21.63 -18.62
CA GLN A 311 4.75 -22.48 -19.76
C GLN A 311 3.23 -22.56 -19.97
N LYS A 312 2.45 -22.75 -18.90
CA LYS A 312 0.97 -22.75 -18.95
C LYS A 312 0.40 -21.41 -19.41
N ALA A 313 1.10 -20.31 -19.14
CA ALA A 313 0.74 -18.98 -19.59
C ALA A 313 1.16 -18.69 -21.04
N GLY A 314 1.71 -19.67 -21.76
CA GLY A 314 2.16 -19.51 -23.15
C GLY A 314 3.58 -18.99 -23.31
N LEU A 315 4.38 -18.98 -22.24
CA LEU A 315 5.78 -18.55 -22.24
C LEU A 315 6.70 -19.76 -22.05
N PRO A 316 7.12 -20.45 -23.13
CA PRO A 316 8.01 -21.59 -23.02
C PRO A 316 9.38 -21.18 -22.47
N LEU A 317 9.94 -22.05 -21.63
CA LEU A 317 11.33 -21.92 -21.17
C LEU A 317 12.27 -22.06 -22.36
N LYS A 318 13.11 -21.04 -22.56
CA LYS A 318 14.13 -20.99 -23.60
C LYS A 318 15.48 -21.45 -23.07
N HIS A 319 15.89 -20.91 -21.93
CA HIS A 319 17.15 -21.27 -21.27
C HIS A 319 16.95 -21.37 -19.76
N LYS A 320 17.71 -22.28 -19.15
CA LYS A 320 17.93 -22.32 -17.71
C LYS A 320 19.43 -22.38 -17.50
N PHE A 321 19.96 -21.38 -16.80
CA PHE A 321 21.36 -21.35 -16.42
C PHE A 321 21.53 -21.49 -14.92
N GLY A 322 22.72 -21.92 -14.50
CA GLY A 322 23.06 -22.11 -13.09
C GLY A 322 22.17 -23.10 -12.35
N LYS A 323 22.22 -23.00 -11.02
CA LYS A 323 21.40 -23.76 -10.08
C LYS A 323 20.86 -22.83 -8.99
N VAL A 324 19.90 -23.33 -8.21
CA VAL A 324 19.24 -22.59 -7.13
C VAL A 324 20.24 -22.15 -6.07
N GLU A 325 21.33 -22.88 -5.90
CA GLU A 325 22.38 -22.61 -4.92
C GLU A 325 23.49 -21.67 -5.41
N ASP A 326 23.47 -21.19 -6.67
CA ASP A 326 24.53 -20.35 -7.20
C ASP A 326 24.11 -19.23 -8.16
N SER A 327 23.74 -19.54 -9.40
CA SER A 327 23.66 -18.58 -10.51
C SER A 327 22.41 -18.80 -11.36
N LEU A 328 21.31 -19.19 -10.71
CA LEU A 328 20.04 -19.44 -11.39
C LEU A 328 19.59 -18.24 -12.24
N GLU A 329 19.31 -18.53 -13.50
CA GLU A 329 18.65 -17.62 -14.44
C GLU A 329 17.64 -18.44 -15.25
N LEU A 330 16.44 -17.89 -15.43
CA LEU A 330 15.39 -18.48 -16.25
C LEU A 330 15.01 -17.52 -17.38
N SER A 331 15.23 -17.94 -18.62
CA SER A 331 14.81 -17.19 -19.81
C SER A 331 13.58 -17.82 -20.42
N PHE A 332 12.56 -17.02 -20.69
CA PHE A 332 11.32 -17.41 -21.37
C PHE A 332 11.18 -16.65 -22.69
N GLN A 333 10.57 -17.29 -23.69
CA GLN A 333 10.31 -16.67 -25.00
C GLN A 333 8.84 -16.23 -25.10
N GLY A 334 8.57 -14.96 -25.42
CA GLY A 334 7.22 -14.46 -25.68
C GLY A 334 7.16 -13.55 -26.91
N ASN A 335 6.46 -13.98 -27.98
CA ASN A 335 6.21 -13.21 -29.20
C ASN A 335 7.39 -12.29 -29.61
N ASP A 336 8.56 -12.88 -29.87
CA ASP A 336 9.80 -12.21 -30.29
C ASP A 336 10.51 -11.31 -29.25
N VAL A 337 10.00 -11.23 -28.01
CA VAL A 337 10.71 -10.62 -26.87
C VAL A 337 11.07 -11.72 -25.87
N LYS A 338 12.32 -11.71 -25.39
CA LYS A 338 12.78 -12.63 -24.35
C LYS A 338 12.53 -11.98 -22.98
N LEU A 339 12.05 -12.77 -22.02
CA LEU A 339 12.00 -12.41 -20.61
C LEU A 339 13.09 -13.16 -19.87
N ASP A 340 13.99 -12.45 -19.21
CA ASP A 340 14.98 -13.04 -18.31
C ASP A 340 14.60 -12.78 -16.85
N ILE A 341 14.67 -13.82 -16.04
CA ILE A 341 14.48 -13.74 -14.59
C ILE A 341 15.82 -14.09 -13.93
N PHE A 342 16.41 -13.08 -13.31
CA PHE A 342 17.63 -13.20 -12.51
C PHE A 342 17.28 -13.42 -11.05
N PHE A 343 17.96 -14.37 -10.41
CA PHE A 343 17.79 -14.63 -8.99
C PHE A 343 18.89 -13.95 -8.17
N PHE A 344 18.47 -13.29 -7.10
CA PHE A 344 19.36 -12.52 -6.22
C PHE A 344 19.52 -13.21 -4.87
N TYR A 345 20.76 -13.27 -4.43
CA TYR A 345 21.24 -13.94 -3.22
C TYR A 345 21.66 -12.86 -2.23
N ASP A 346 21.11 -12.94 -1.02
CA ASP A 346 21.38 -12.04 0.07
C ASP A 346 22.33 -12.73 1.06
N GLU A 347 23.52 -12.17 1.23
CA GLU A 347 24.55 -12.62 2.19
C GLU A 347 24.72 -11.61 3.34
N GLY A 348 23.67 -10.85 3.66
CA GLY A 348 23.67 -9.82 4.69
C GLY A 348 24.14 -8.47 4.15
N ASP A 349 25.44 -8.27 4.07
CA ASP A 349 26.02 -6.98 3.64
C ASP A 349 26.05 -6.81 2.12
N ILE A 350 25.92 -7.91 1.38
CA ILE A 350 26.04 -7.95 -0.08
C ILE A 350 24.86 -8.69 -0.66
N VAL A 351 24.29 -8.10 -1.71
CA VAL A 351 23.32 -8.74 -2.59
C VAL A 351 23.99 -8.93 -3.94
N TRP A 352 23.89 -10.13 -4.50
CA TRP A 352 24.49 -10.48 -5.79
C TRP A 352 23.56 -11.37 -6.62
N ASN A 353 23.73 -11.37 -7.94
CA ASN A 353 23.10 -12.32 -8.84
C ASN A 353 24.18 -12.96 -9.71
N GLY A 354 24.13 -14.28 -9.85
CA GLY A 354 25.15 -14.99 -10.62
C GLY A 354 24.94 -14.89 -12.13
N GLY A 355 26.03 -14.93 -12.89
CA GLY A 355 26.03 -15.07 -14.34
C GLY A 355 26.61 -16.42 -14.77
N THR A 356 26.04 -17.06 -15.80
CA THR A 356 26.58 -18.31 -16.35
C THR A 356 26.84 -18.15 -17.84
N GLN A 357 28.08 -18.38 -18.27
CA GLN A 357 28.42 -18.31 -19.68
C GLN A 357 27.84 -19.50 -20.45
N ALA A 358 26.96 -19.23 -21.42
CA ALA A 358 26.18 -20.25 -22.13
C ALA A 358 26.99 -21.38 -22.78
N LYS A 359 28.20 -21.09 -23.30
CA LYS A 359 29.04 -22.10 -23.99
C LYS A 359 29.92 -22.92 -23.05
N SER A 360 30.51 -22.29 -22.05
CA SER A 360 31.52 -22.91 -21.18
C SER A 360 30.96 -23.41 -19.85
N GLY A 361 29.76 -22.95 -19.47
CA GLY A 361 29.21 -23.16 -18.14
C GLY A 361 29.95 -22.42 -17.02
N LYS A 362 30.93 -21.57 -17.35
CA LYS A 362 31.68 -20.79 -16.36
C LYS A 362 30.72 -19.85 -15.62
N LYS A 363 30.81 -19.87 -14.29
CA LYS A 363 29.96 -19.08 -13.38
C LYS A 363 30.69 -17.85 -12.86
N PHE A 364 29.94 -16.79 -12.63
CA PHE A 364 30.40 -15.50 -12.12
C PHE A 364 29.46 -15.06 -11.00
N LYS A 365 30.03 -14.40 -9.99
CA LYS A 365 29.32 -13.71 -8.92
C LYS A 365 29.51 -12.21 -9.10
#